data_AF-X1P858-F1
#
_entry.id   AF-X1P858-F1
#
_cell.length_a   1.000
_cell.length_b   1.000
_cell.length_c   1.000
_cell.angle_alpha   90.00
_cell.angle_beta   90.00
_cell.angle_gamma   90.00
#
_symmetry.space_group_name_H-M   'P 1'
#
loop_
_entity.id
_entity.type
_entity.pdbx_description
1 polymer ?
#
loop_
_entity_poly.entity_id
_entity_poly.type
_entity_poly.pdbx_seq_one_letter_code
_entity_poly.pdbx_strand_id
1 'polypeptide(L)'
;DDDDLRRRSFGKAGAFYLARLISQHGNSIVGLGWGDTIAYLADYFEPPKVKTSVKIVSLIGNLMVNVAMNPYLIVEQIARKLAAPSYIIWASAITRSKRRAAVFKSEVWIKDVLQIASKADIILLSIGGFSVSSSLFRMGFLSNG
;
A
#
# COMPACT_ATOMS: atom_id res chain seq x y z
N ASP A 1 9.92 -20.21 -9.49
CA ASP A 1 9.80 -20.72 -8.11
C ASP A 1 8.32 -20.71 -7.75
N ASP A 2 7.81 -21.76 -7.10
CA ASP A 2 6.36 -21.98 -6.92
C ASP A 2 5.68 -20.87 -6.12
N ASP A 3 6.40 -20.25 -5.19
CA ASP A 3 5.89 -19.14 -4.39
C ASP A 3 5.70 -17.86 -5.23
N ASP A 4 6.50 -17.65 -6.28
CA ASP A 4 6.31 -16.53 -7.20
C ASP A 4 5.01 -16.70 -8.01
N LEU A 5 4.77 -17.92 -8.51
CA LEU A 5 3.55 -18.28 -9.23
C LEU A 5 2.30 -18.10 -8.36
N ARG A 6 2.39 -18.47 -7.08
CA ARG A 6 1.32 -18.22 -6.10
C ARG A 6 1.09 -16.72 -5.88
N ARG A 7 2.15 -15.93 -5.64
CA ARG A 7 2.04 -14.46 -5.46
C ARG A 7 1.40 -13.78 -6.66
N ARG A 8 1.79 -14.15 -7.89
CA ARG A 8 1.18 -13.65 -9.13
C ARG A 8 -0.29 -14.02 -9.23
N SER A 9 -0.65 -15.25 -8.89
CA SER A 9 -2.04 -15.72 -8.91
C SER A 9 -2.91 -14.94 -7.91
N PHE A 10 -2.41 -14.72 -6.69
CA PHE A 10 -3.07 -13.88 -5.70
C PHE A 10 -3.14 -12.41 -6.12
N GLY A 11 -2.07 -11.87 -6.70
CA GLY A 11 -2.06 -10.50 -7.24
C GLY A 11 -3.13 -10.32 -8.31
N LYS A 12 -3.23 -11.25 -9.26
CA LYS A 12 -4.26 -11.24 -10.30
C LYS A 12 -5.67 -11.35 -9.72
N ALA A 13 -5.91 -12.27 -8.78
CA ALA A 13 -7.22 -12.42 -8.14
C ALA A 13 -7.61 -11.16 -7.35
N GLY A 14 -6.68 -10.60 -6.59
CA GLY A 14 -6.90 -9.38 -5.83
C GLY A 14 -7.11 -8.14 -6.72
N ALA A 15 -6.48 -8.07 -7.89
CA ALA A 15 -6.70 -7.02 -8.87
C ALA A 15 -8.15 -6.99 -9.35
N PHE A 16 -8.68 -8.15 -9.75
CA PHE A 16 -10.09 -8.30 -10.12
C PHE A 16 -11.04 -7.99 -8.97
N TYR A 17 -10.68 -8.43 -7.76
CA TYR A 17 -11.50 -8.19 -6.57
C TYR A 17 -11.54 -6.70 -6.20
N LEU A 18 -10.42 -6.00 -6.24
CA LEU A 18 -10.34 -4.55 -5.99
C LEU A 18 -11.19 -3.77 -7.01
N ALA A 19 -11.07 -4.08 -8.29
CA ALA A 19 -11.87 -3.42 -9.33
C ALA A 19 -13.38 -3.62 -9.09
N ARG A 20 -13.78 -4.83 -8.67
CA ARG A 20 -15.17 -5.13 -8.29
C ARG A 20 -15.61 -4.32 -7.08
N LEU A 21 -14.80 -4.24 -6.02
CA LEU A 21 -15.14 -3.46 -4.82
C LEU A 21 -15.31 -1.97 -5.13
N ILE A 22 -14.39 -1.39 -5.90
CA ILE A 22 -14.50 0.01 -6.36
C ILE A 22 -15.81 0.22 -7.12
N SER A 23 -16.14 -0.70 -8.04
CA SER A 23 -17.38 -0.61 -8.81
C SER A 23 -18.65 -0.72 -7.94
N GLN A 24 -18.60 -1.44 -6.82
CA GLN A 24 -19.74 -1.63 -5.91
C GLN A 24 -19.91 -0.49 -4.91
N HIS A 25 -18.81 0.06 -4.39
CA HIS A 25 -18.83 1.16 -3.43
C HIS A 25 -19.12 2.52 -4.09
N GLY A 26 -18.79 2.68 -5.37
CA GLY A 26 -18.90 3.98 -6.03
C GLY A 26 -17.79 4.91 -5.56
N ASN A 27 -18.18 6.11 -5.11
CA ASN A 27 -17.21 7.09 -4.59
C ASN A 27 -16.55 6.55 -3.32
N SER A 28 -15.22 6.41 -3.32
CA SER A 28 -14.52 5.71 -2.25
C SER A 28 -13.07 6.16 -2.06
N ILE A 29 -12.55 5.93 -0.85
CA ILE A 29 -11.15 6.04 -0.47
C ILE A 29 -10.57 4.63 -0.36
N VAL A 30 -9.58 4.32 -1.19
CA VAL A 30 -8.89 3.03 -1.20
C VAL A 30 -7.54 3.18 -0.51
N GLY A 31 -7.40 2.53 0.64
CA GLY A 31 -6.16 2.41 1.39
C GLY A 31 -5.33 1.22 0.89
N LEU A 32 -4.08 1.48 0.50
CA LEU A 32 -3.15 0.45 0.04
C LEU A 32 -1.96 0.31 0.98
N GLY A 33 -1.68 -0.93 1.35
CA GLY A 33 -0.44 -1.34 1.96
C GLY A 33 0.67 -1.54 0.93
N TRP A 34 1.51 -2.54 1.21
CA TRP A 34 2.74 -2.82 0.48
C TRP A 34 3.03 -4.32 0.46
N GLY A 35 4.09 -4.70 -0.24
CA GLY A 35 4.57 -6.07 -0.36
C GLY A 35 4.38 -6.66 -1.75
N ASP A 36 5.07 -7.76 -2.04
CA ASP A 36 5.16 -8.36 -3.38
C ASP A 36 3.79 -8.68 -3.98
N THR A 37 2.87 -9.22 -3.18
CA THR A 37 1.50 -9.53 -3.65
C THR A 37 0.75 -8.28 -4.08
N ILE A 38 0.92 -7.16 -3.37
CA ILE A 38 0.30 -5.88 -3.72
C ILE A 38 0.97 -5.28 -4.97
N ALA A 39 2.28 -5.47 -5.14
CA ALA A 39 2.99 -5.06 -6.35
C ALA A 39 2.46 -5.81 -7.59
N TYR A 40 2.36 -7.15 -7.54
CA TYR A 40 1.74 -7.92 -8.62
C TYR A 40 0.29 -7.52 -8.88
N LEU A 41 -0.46 -7.21 -7.82
CA LEU A 41 -1.82 -6.72 -7.96
C LEU A 41 -1.87 -5.41 -8.74
N ALA A 42 -1.01 -4.44 -8.42
CA ALA A 42 -0.94 -3.17 -9.14
C ALA A 42 -0.60 -3.38 -10.63
N ASP A 43 0.25 -4.36 -10.94
CA ASP A 43 0.57 -4.75 -12.31
C ASP A 43 -0.66 -5.26 -13.07
N TYR A 44 -1.41 -6.20 -12.47
CA TYR A 44 -2.61 -6.79 -13.09
C TYR A 44 -3.89 -5.95 -12.96
N PHE A 45 -3.87 -4.87 -12.18
CA PHE A 45 -5.04 -4.05 -11.94
C PHE A 45 -5.53 -3.38 -13.21
N GLU A 46 -6.81 -3.51 -13.51
CA GLU A 46 -7.50 -2.78 -14.57
C GLU A 46 -8.67 -2.02 -13.95
N PRO A 47 -8.84 -0.73 -14.28
CA PRO A 47 -9.91 0.08 -13.71
C PRO A 47 -11.29 -0.47 -14.11
N PRO A 48 -12.30 -0.43 -13.21
CA PRO A 48 -13.65 -0.82 -13.57
C PRO A 48 -14.21 0.11 -14.65
N LYS A 49 -15.11 -0.41 -15.49
CA LYS A 49 -15.74 0.37 -16.59
C LYS A 49 -16.63 1.50 -16.07
N VAL A 50 -17.12 1.41 -14.84
CA VAL A 50 -17.98 2.42 -14.22
C VAL A 50 -17.14 3.58 -13.70
N LYS A 51 -17.43 4.80 -14.15
CA LYS A 51 -16.77 6.01 -13.65
C LYS A 51 -17.25 6.33 -12.23
N THR A 52 -16.31 6.38 -11.30
CA THR A 52 -16.54 6.69 -9.88
C THR A 52 -15.42 7.60 -9.39
N SER A 53 -15.69 8.43 -8.38
CA SER A 53 -14.65 9.28 -7.77
C SER A 53 -13.88 8.47 -6.73
N VAL A 54 -12.65 8.07 -7.08
CA VAL A 54 -11.79 7.29 -6.20
C VAL A 54 -10.64 8.16 -5.70
N LYS A 55 -10.24 7.97 -4.44
CA LYS A 55 -8.99 8.48 -3.88
C LYS A 55 -8.13 7.31 -3.46
N ILE A 56 -6.84 7.33 -3.79
CA ILE A 56 -5.90 6.28 -3.34
C ILE A 56 -5.03 6.83 -2.23
N VAL A 57 -4.89 6.11 -1.12
CA VAL A 57 -4.08 6.54 0.02
C VAL A 57 -3.14 5.43 0.47
N SER A 58 -1.90 5.79 0.79
CA SER A 58 -0.93 4.88 1.38
C SER A 58 -1.25 4.65 2.86
N LEU A 59 -1.20 3.40 3.30
CA LEU A 59 -1.39 3.00 4.70
C LEU A 59 -0.08 2.88 5.48
N ILE A 60 1.06 3.01 4.80
CA ILE A 60 2.39 2.81 5.40
C ILE A 60 3.39 3.85 4.89
N GLY A 61 4.31 4.27 5.75
CA GLY A 61 5.33 5.28 5.43
C GLY A 61 6.27 4.84 4.30
N ASN A 62 6.64 5.79 3.44
CA ASN A 62 7.38 5.54 2.19
C ASN A 62 8.91 5.46 2.30
N LEU A 63 9.52 5.80 3.45
CA LEU A 63 10.98 5.81 3.59
C LEU A 63 11.50 4.43 4.03
N MET A 64 11.97 3.66 3.05
CA MET A 64 12.51 2.31 3.20
C MET A 64 13.85 2.16 2.48
N VAL A 65 14.70 1.26 2.96
CA VAL A 65 16.04 0.99 2.37
C VAL A 65 15.94 0.31 0.99
N ASN A 66 14.82 -0.36 0.68
CA ASN A 66 14.62 -1.07 -0.59
C ASN A 66 13.52 -0.43 -1.45
N VAL A 67 13.90 0.03 -2.64
CA VAL A 67 13.03 0.75 -3.60
C VAL A 67 12.02 -0.16 -4.30
N ALA A 68 12.29 -1.46 -4.43
CA ALA A 68 11.41 -2.38 -5.17
C ALA A 68 10.05 -2.62 -4.49
N MET A 69 9.94 -2.33 -3.18
CA MET A 69 8.69 -2.41 -2.41
C MET A 69 8.23 -1.03 -1.92
N ASN A 70 8.56 0.02 -2.67
CA ASN A 70 8.23 1.37 -2.31
C ASN A 70 6.70 1.61 -2.42
N PRO A 71 5.99 1.86 -1.29
CA PRO A 71 4.53 2.04 -1.29
C PRO A 71 4.03 3.15 -2.21
N TYR A 72 4.86 4.17 -2.48
CA TYR A 72 4.52 5.21 -3.42
C TYR A 72 4.34 4.68 -4.84
N LEU A 73 5.19 3.77 -5.32
CA LEU A 73 5.08 3.25 -6.69
C LEU A 73 3.75 2.52 -6.90
N ILE A 74 3.32 1.73 -5.92
CA ILE A 74 2.07 0.98 -5.96
C ILE A 74 0.86 1.93 -5.96
N VAL A 75 0.83 2.85 -4.99
CA VAL A 75 -0.27 3.80 -4.83
C VAL A 75 -0.42 4.65 -6.08
N GLU A 76 0.70 5.16 -6.59
CA GLU A 76 0.71 6.04 -7.73
C GLU A 76 0.37 5.28 -9.03
N GLN A 77 0.82 4.03 -9.20
CA GLN A 77 0.44 3.18 -10.34
C GLN A 77 -1.07 2.93 -10.41
N ILE A 78 -1.70 2.56 -9.28
CA ILE A 78 -3.16 2.34 -9.23
C ILE A 78 -3.91 3.65 -9.42
N ALA A 79 -3.44 4.74 -8.81
CA ALA A 79 -4.05 6.06 -8.96
C ALA A 79 -4.03 6.54 -10.42
N ARG A 80 -2.90 6.37 -11.14
CA ARG A 80 -2.81 6.68 -12.57
C ARG A 80 -3.81 5.89 -13.40
N LYS A 81 -3.92 4.58 -13.18
CA LYS A 81 -4.88 3.71 -13.90
C LYS A 81 -6.33 4.15 -13.68
N LEU A 82 -6.65 4.72 -12.52
CA LEU A 82 -7.98 5.24 -12.17
C LEU A 82 -8.18 6.72 -12.53
N ALA A 83 -7.15 7.43 -12.99
CA ALA A 83 -7.13 8.89 -13.08
C ALA A 83 -7.57 9.56 -11.75
N ALA A 84 -7.13 8.98 -10.63
CA ALA A 84 -7.48 9.38 -9.27
C ALA A 84 -6.34 10.15 -8.59
N PRO A 85 -6.63 11.06 -7.63
CA PRO A 85 -5.60 11.60 -6.76
C PRO A 85 -5.03 10.52 -5.84
N SER A 86 -3.73 10.65 -5.52
CA SER A 86 -3.03 9.81 -4.56
C SER A 86 -2.51 10.60 -3.36
N TYR A 87 -2.53 9.97 -2.18
CA TYR A 87 -2.08 10.55 -0.91
C TYR A 87 -1.05 9.64 -0.25
N ILE A 88 0.12 10.18 0.08
CA ILE A 88 1.31 9.39 0.46
C ILE A 88 1.84 9.82 1.81
N ILE A 89 2.16 8.85 2.67
CA ILE A 89 2.79 9.10 3.96
C ILE A 89 4.29 9.31 3.72
N TRP A 90 4.72 10.58 3.64
CA TRP A 90 6.12 11.00 3.50
C TRP A 90 6.91 10.88 4.81
N ALA A 91 6.92 9.68 5.38
CA ALA A 91 7.63 9.35 6.61
C ALA A 91 8.22 7.93 6.51
N SER A 92 9.08 7.57 7.46
CA SER A 92 9.51 6.17 7.56
C SER A 92 8.42 5.32 8.18
N ALA A 93 8.21 4.13 7.61
CA ALA A 93 7.30 3.13 8.14
C ALA A 93 7.67 2.72 9.58
N ILE A 94 8.98 2.59 9.85
CA ILE A 94 9.51 2.17 11.15
C ILE A 94 10.63 3.12 11.55
N THR A 95 10.57 3.64 12.77
CA THR A 95 11.60 4.51 13.32
C THR A 95 12.21 3.90 14.58
N ARG A 96 13.46 4.26 14.87
CA ARG A 96 14.23 3.74 16.01
C ARG A 96 13.81 4.31 17.38
N SER A 97 12.83 5.21 17.45
CA SER A 97 12.32 5.69 18.74
C SER A 97 10.90 6.22 18.65
N LYS A 98 10.13 6.05 19.75
CA LYS A 98 8.78 6.62 19.88
C LYS A 98 8.76 8.14 19.65
N ARG A 99 9.78 8.85 20.13
CA ARG A 99 9.94 10.30 19.92
C ARG A 99 10.02 10.66 18.43
N ARG A 100 10.77 9.92 17.62
CA ARG A 100 10.88 10.16 16.17
C ARG A 100 9.56 9.90 15.45
N ALA A 101 8.88 8.81 15.80
CA ALA A 101 7.54 8.53 15.26
C ALA A 101 6.56 9.66 15.59
N ALA A 102 6.60 10.21 16.82
CA ALA A 102 5.75 11.32 17.23
C ALA A 102 6.02 12.59 16.42
N VAL A 103 7.29 12.93 16.17
CA VAL A 103 7.68 14.08 15.34
C VAL A 103 7.14 13.94 13.92
N PHE A 104 7.32 12.79 13.26
CA PHE A 104 6.73 12.57 11.93
C PHE A 104 5.21 12.71 11.95
N LYS A 105 4.52 12.15 12.95
CA LYS A 105 3.06 12.22 13.07
C LYS A 105 2.53 13.63 13.38
N SER A 106 3.36 14.53 13.92
CA SER A 106 2.97 15.91 14.19
C SER A 106 3.06 16.83 12.97
N GLU A 107 3.82 16.44 11.94
CA GLU A 107 3.88 17.22 10.70
C GLU A 107 2.50 17.26 10.03
N VAL A 108 2.06 18.47 9.63
CA VAL A 108 0.70 18.71 9.14
C VAL A 108 0.36 17.81 7.94
N TRP A 109 1.26 17.74 6.95
CA TRP A 109 1.02 16.92 5.75
C TRP A 109 0.97 15.41 6.04
N ILE A 110 1.73 14.92 7.03
CA ILE A 110 1.67 13.50 7.43
C ILE A 110 0.35 13.25 8.17
N LYS A 111 -0.02 14.14 9.09
CA LYS A 111 -1.26 14.07 9.86
C LYS A 111 -2.48 14.06 8.94
N ASP A 112 -2.51 14.90 7.92
CA ASP A 112 -3.61 14.97 6.96
C ASP A 112 -3.76 13.67 6.18
N VAL A 113 -2.66 13.10 5.68
CA VAL A 113 -2.69 11.81 4.98
C VAL A 113 -3.12 10.68 5.91
N LEU A 114 -2.65 10.67 7.16
CA LEU A 114 -3.11 9.69 8.16
C LEU A 114 -4.60 9.82 8.44
N GLN A 115 -5.15 11.05 8.44
CA GLN A 115 -6.58 11.27 8.60
C GLN A 115 -7.36 10.77 7.37
N ILE A 116 -6.86 10.96 6.15
CA ILE A 116 -7.44 10.39 4.94
C ILE A 116 -7.42 8.85 5.01
N ALA A 117 -6.28 8.27 5.39
CA ALA A 117 -6.12 6.82 5.54
C ALA A 117 -7.11 6.23 6.56
N SER A 118 -7.36 6.93 7.68
CA SER A 118 -8.33 6.51 8.70
C SER A 118 -9.79 6.45 8.22
N LYS A 119 -10.08 7.10 7.07
CA LYS A 119 -11.40 7.15 6.45
C LYS A 119 -11.50 6.23 5.21
N ALA A 120 -10.52 5.34 5.00
CA ALA A 120 -10.54 4.41 3.89
C ALA A 120 -11.76 3.49 3.96
N ASP A 121 -12.54 3.46 2.88
CA ASP A 121 -13.71 2.57 2.73
C ASP A 121 -13.27 1.15 2.38
N ILE A 122 -12.18 1.05 1.62
CA ILE A 122 -11.58 -0.20 1.17
C ILE A 122 -10.12 -0.21 1.62
N ILE A 123 -9.70 -1.24 2.35
CA ILE A 123 -8.33 -1.42 2.79
C ILE A 123 -7.78 -2.71 2.18
N LEU A 124 -6.64 -2.62 1.52
CA LEU A 124 -5.95 -3.75 0.92
C LEU A 124 -4.51 -3.83 1.42
N LEU A 125 -4.19 -4.93 2.08
CA LEU A 125 -2.89 -5.21 2.68
C LEU A 125 -2.44 -6.62 2.29
N SER A 126 -1.12 -6.83 2.21
CA SER A 126 -0.55 -8.19 2.20
C SER A 126 -0.14 -8.60 3.61
N ILE A 127 -0.24 -9.89 3.91
CA ILE A 127 0.24 -10.47 5.16
C ILE A 127 1.59 -11.13 4.86
N GLY A 128 2.66 -10.59 5.45
CA GLY A 128 3.98 -11.20 5.40
C GLY A 128 4.11 -12.33 6.42
N GLY A 129 4.90 -13.36 6.09
CA GLY A 129 5.29 -14.39 7.04
C GLY A 129 6.42 -13.94 7.97
N PHE A 130 6.60 -14.63 9.09
CA PHE A 130 7.70 -14.41 10.05
C PHE A 130 8.94 -15.26 9.71
N SER A 131 9.49 -15.09 8.50
CA SER A 131 10.76 -15.71 8.11
C SER A 131 11.87 -14.67 7.98
N VAL A 132 13.13 -15.12 8.03
CA VAL A 132 14.31 -14.26 7.79
C VAL A 132 14.31 -13.68 6.37
N SER A 133 13.56 -14.28 5.44
CA SER A 133 13.32 -13.77 4.09
C SER A 133 12.20 -12.73 4.00
N SER A 134 11.50 -12.45 5.10
CA SER A 134 10.41 -11.47 5.12
C SER A 134 10.90 -10.05 4.87
N SER A 135 10.01 -9.23 4.31
CA SER A 135 10.27 -7.85 3.92
C SER A 135 10.87 -7.02 5.05
N LEU A 136 10.43 -7.22 6.29
CA LEU A 136 10.90 -6.46 7.45
C LEU A 136 12.32 -6.85 7.89
N PHE A 137 12.68 -8.13 7.81
CA PHE A 137 14.05 -8.60 8.07
C PHE A 137 15.02 -8.13 6.98
N ARG A 138 14.63 -8.25 5.70
CA ARG A 138 15.43 -7.75 4.56
C ARG A 138 15.68 -6.25 4.61
N MET A 139 14.81 -5.50 5.28
CA MET A 139 14.95 -4.05 5.46
C MET A 139 15.69 -3.67 6.74
N GLY A 140 16.13 -4.65 7.54
CA GLY A 140 16.87 -4.41 8.79
C GLY A 140 16.00 -3.81 9.90
N PHE A 141 14.68 -3.87 9.78
CA PHE A 141 13.76 -3.44 10.84
C PHE A 141 13.58 -4.50 11.92
N LEU A 142 13.79 -5.77 11.56
CA LEU A 142 13.87 -6.90 12.47
C LEU A 142 15.28 -7.50 12.35
N SER A 143 15.88 -7.86 13.47
CA SER A 143 17.11 -8.64 13.54
C SER A 143 16.82 -9.96 14.25
N ASN A 144 17.55 -11.02 13.90
CA ASN A 144 17.62 -12.17 14.80
C ASN A 144 18.29 -11.66 16.08
N GLY A 145 17.69 -11.99 17.22
CA GLY A 145 18.29 -11.71 18.54
C GLY A 145 19.63 -12.42 18.69
#